data_AF-G4T3K6-F1
#
_entry.id   AF-G4T3K6-F1
#
_cell.length_a   1.000
_cell.length_b   1.000
_cell.length_c   1.000
_cell.angle_alpha   90.00
_cell.angle_beta   90.00
_cell.angle_gamma   90.00
#
_symmetry.space_group_name_H-M   'P 1'
#
loop_
_entity.id
_entity.type
_entity.pdbx_description
1 polymer ?
#
loop_
_entity_poly.entity_id
_entity_poly.type
_entity_poly.pdbx_seq_one_letter_code
_entity_poly.pdbx_strand_id
1 'polypeptide(L)'
;MKRCHSCSAPLLANTNLCRYCGTRNDVDLHGKHHFVTIDHESERKCPHCAVSLHTIGLDLDDGLGEFMIERCEHCFGLFFDPGEIERLLKSSVSNVFSINQQLLNNISAERYQAHSKKVKYIRCPVCDAFMRRTNYGHRSGVVIDRCNAHGIWLDNGEITHLMEWKKAGGLLLHEQKFRHKPQIKQYVKSPTIPRYTSENPMSEPVLLDTLSSLIAKLFT
;
A
#
# COMPACT_ATOMS: atom_id res chain seq x y z
N MET A 1 -12.90 -17.73 -11.36
CA MET A 1 -11.43 -17.79 -11.19
C MET A 1 -10.76 -17.44 -12.51
N LYS A 2 -9.75 -16.55 -12.49
CA LYS A 2 -8.90 -16.31 -13.66
C LYS A 2 -8.13 -17.59 -14.02
N ARG A 3 -7.84 -17.78 -15.31
CA ARG A 3 -7.06 -18.90 -15.84
C ARG A 3 -5.70 -18.40 -16.31
N CYS A 4 -4.70 -19.27 -16.24
CA CYS A 4 -3.39 -18.96 -16.77
C CYS A 4 -3.45 -18.81 -18.30
N HIS A 5 -2.88 -17.75 -18.87
CA HIS A 5 -2.84 -17.52 -20.32
C HIS A 5 -1.96 -18.56 -21.04
N SER A 6 -1.01 -19.19 -20.34
CA SER A 6 -0.08 -20.16 -20.93
C SER A 6 -0.61 -21.60 -20.90
N CYS A 7 -1.14 -22.07 -19.76
CA CYS A 7 -1.57 -23.46 -19.60
C CYS A 7 -3.06 -23.64 -19.28
N SER A 8 -3.84 -22.56 -19.21
CA SER A 8 -5.27 -22.56 -18.87
C SER A 8 -5.64 -23.08 -17.47
N ALA A 9 -4.67 -23.45 -16.65
CA ALA A 9 -4.90 -23.90 -15.28
C ALA A 9 -5.48 -22.77 -14.41
N PRO A 10 -6.30 -23.10 -13.40
CA PRO A 10 -6.87 -22.10 -12.49
C PRO A 10 -5.76 -21.38 -11.70
N LEU A 11 -5.82 -20.05 -11.65
CA LEU A 11 -4.91 -19.25 -10.84
C LEU A 11 -5.39 -19.18 -9.40
N LEU A 12 -4.44 -19.18 -8.48
CA LEU A 12 -4.72 -18.99 -7.06
C LEU A 12 -5.15 -17.55 -6.79
N ALA A 13 -6.00 -17.45 -5.78
CA ALA A 13 -6.28 -16.26 -5.01
C ALA A 13 -5.00 -15.42 -4.72
N ASN A 14 -4.98 -14.11 -5.05
CA ASN A 14 -3.88 -13.15 -4.78
C ASN A 14 -2.52 -13.42 -5.45
N THR A 15 -2.48 -14.25 -6.48
CA THR A 15 -1.26 -14.40 -7.25
C THR A 15 -1.57 -14.76 -8.69
N ASN A 16 -0.95 -14.06 -9.63
CA ASN A 16 -1.01 -14.47 -11.01
C ASN A 16 0.15 -15.43 -11.37
N LEU A 17 0.93 -15.90 -10.39
CA LEU A 17 1.89 -16.98 -10.60
C LEU A 17 1.13 -18.31 -10.71
N CYS A 18 1.23 -18.96 -11.88
CA CYS A 18 0.65 -20.27 -12.07
C CYS A 18 1.44 -21.34 -11.30
N ARG A 19 0.80 -22.01 -10.34
CA ARG A 19 1.41 -23.13 -9.60
C ARG A 19 1.65 -24.39 -10.44
N TYR A 20 1.13 -24.44 -11.66
CA TYR A 20 1.22 -25.60 -12.54
C TYR A 20 2.36 -25.44 -13.55
N CYS A 21 2.38 -24.36 -14.33
CA CYS A 21 3.41 -24.12 -15.34
C CYS A 21 4.48 -23.08 -14.95
N GLY A 22 4.34 -22.41 -13.80
CA GLY A 22 5.28 -21.39 -13.33
C GLY A 22 5.17 -20.03 -14.00
N THR A 23 4.33 -19.87 -15.03
CA THR A 23 4.12 -18.59 -15.72
C THR A 23 3.54 -17.53 -14.77
N ARG A 24 4.16 -16.35 -14.73
CA ARG A 24 3.53 -15.16 -14.15
C ARG A 24 2.58 -14.57 -15.17
N ASN A 25 1.31 -14.53 -14.82
CA ASN A 25 0.28 -13.92 -15.64
C ASN A 25 0.19 -12.45 -15.27
N ASP A 26 -0.08 -11.62 -16.26
CA ASP A 26 -0.21 -10.20 -16.03
C ASP A 26 -1.53 -9.87 -15.31
N VAL A 27 -1.56 -8.72 -14.64
CA VAL A 27 -2.81 -8.16 -14.16
C VAL A 27 -3.54 -7.60 -15.36
N ASP A 28 -4.68 -8.19 -15.70
CA ASP A 28 -5.65 -7.55 -16.59
C ASP A 28 -6.20 -6.27 -15.93
N LEU A 29 -5.54 -5.15 -16.22
CA LEU A 29 -6.02 -3.80 -15.96
C LEU A 29 -6.88 -3.31 -17.17
N HIS A 30 -6.92 -4.07 -18.27
CA HIS A 30 -7.60 -3.79 -19.56
C HIS A 30 -9.11 -3.96 -19.53
N GLY A 31 -9.69 -4.45 -18.42
CA GLY A 31 -11.11 -4.80 -18.33
C GLY A 31 -12.12 -3.68 -18.64
N LYS A 32 -11.72 -2.40 -18.75
CA LYS A 32 -12.54 -1.26 -19.20
C LYS A 32 -11.76 -0.06 -19.79
N HIS A 33 -10.44 -0.03 -19.70
CA HIS A 33 -9.65 1.19 -19.92
C HIS A 33 -8.66 0.96 -21.06
N HIS A 34 -8.60 1.88 -22.03
CA HIS A 34 -7.56 1.87 -23.05
C HIS A 34 -6.25 2.30 -22.37
N PHE A 35 -5.23 1.45 -22.44
CA PHE A 35 -3.91 1.77 -21.92
C PHE A 35 -3.25 2.60 -22.98
N VAL A 36 -3.00 3.88 -22.68
CA VAL A 36 -1.96 4.60 -23.40
C VAL A 36 -0.70 4.30 -22.63
N THR A 37 0.10 3.36 -23.16
CA THR A 37 1.44 3.10 -22.64
C THR A 37 2.28 4.33 -22.96
N ILE A 38 2.28 5.32 -22.07
CA ILE A 38 3.40 6.24 -21.94
C ILE A 38 4.49 5.41 -21.27
N ASP A 39 5.23 4.65 -22.08
CA ASP A 39 6.20 3.69 -21.60
C ASP A 39 7.54 4.39 -21.39
N HIS A 40 7.71 4.93 -20.19
CA HIS A 40 8.97 5.55 -19.77
C HIS A 40 9.50 4.85 -18.53
N GLU A 41 10.80 4.58 -18.54
CA GLU A 41 11.52 4.06 -17.39
C GLU A 41 11.48 5.11 -16.27
N SER A 42 10.97 4.71 -15.12
CA SER A 42 10.91 5.51 -13.91
C SER A 42 12.23 5.42 -13.16
N GLU A 43 12.59 6.49 -12.45
CA GLU A 43 13.74 6.51 -11.54
C GLU A 43 13.53 5.59 -10.32
N ARG A 44 12.29 5.18 -10.06
CA ARG A 44 11.90 4.32 -8.94
C ARG A 44 12.25 2.87 -9.23
N LYS A 45 12.77 2.14 -8.23
CA LYS A 45 13.12 0.72 -8.35
C LYS A 45 12.08 -0.20 -7.73
N CYS A 46 11.84 -1.32 -8.39
CA CYS A 46 11.04 -2.42 -7.86
C CYS A 46 11.69 -2.99 -6.60
N PRO A 47 11.01 -3.05 -5.45
CA PRO A 47 11.61 -3.52 -4.20
C PRO A 47 11.74 -5.05 -4.12
N HIS A 48 11.16 -5.78 -5.07
CA HIS A 48 11.34 -7.23 -5.20
C HIS A 48 12.46 -7.61 -6.18
N CYS A 49 12.53 -6.91 -7.31
CA CYS A 49 13.40 -7.26 -8.44
C CYS A 49 14.65 -6.38 -8.54
N ALA A 50 14.67 -5.22 -7.87
CA ALA A 50 15.72 -4.20 -7.95
C ALA A 50 15.97 -3.61 -9.37
N VAL A 51 15.02 -3.80 -10.28
CA VAL A 51 14.99 -3.18 -11.63
C VAL A 51 14.15 -1.90 -11.60
N SER A 52 14.38 -0.99 -12.55
CA SER A 52 13.56 0.20 -12.73
C SER A 52 12.09 -0.16 -12.98
N LEU A 53 11.19 0.66 -12.45
CA LEU A 53 9.77 0.58 -12.73
C LEU A 53 9.49 1.27 -14.08
N HIS A 54 8.37 0.93 -14.69
CA HIS A 54 7.83 1.64 -15.84
C HIS A 54 6.60 2.39 -15.39
N THR A 55 6.51 3.66 -15.76
CA THR A 55 5.28 4.41 -15.58
C THR A 55 4.28 3.96 -16.63
N ILE A 56 3.04 3.69 -16.24
CA ILE A 56 1.96 3.30 -17.16
C ILE A 56 0.76 4.22 -16.97
N GLY A 57 0.14 4.64 -18.07
CA GLY A 57 -1.08 5.44 -18.07
C GLY A 57 -2.34 4.58 -18.15
N LEU A 58 -3.30 4.88 -17.29
CA LEU A 58 -4.64 4.31 -17.32
C LEU A 58 -5.66 5.40 -17.67
N ASP A 59 -6.47 5.17 -18.68
CA ASP A 59 -7.58 6.07 -19.00
C ASP A 59 -8.75 5.84 -18.02
N LEU A 60 -8.83 6.65 -16.97
CA LEU A 60 -9.94 6.61 -16.03
C LEU A 60 -11.07 7.52 -16.52
N ASP A 61 -12.24 6.96 -16.81
CA ASP A 61 -13.48 7.69 -17.12
C ASP A 61 -14.08 8.36 -15.86
N ASP A 62 -13.27 9.15 -15.17
CA ASP A 62 -13.64 9.90 -13.95
C ASP A 62 -13.54 11.42 -14.11
N GLY A 63 -13.07 11.90 -15.26
CA GLY A 63 -12.95 13.32 -15.58
C GLY A 63 -11.87 14.07 -14.80
N LEU A 64 -10.98 13.37 -14.08
CA LEU A 64 -9.94 13.98 -13.25
C LEU A 64 -8.56 14.08 -13.95
N GLY A 65 -8.54 13.87 -15.27
CA GLY A 65 -7.32 13.92 -16.10
C GLY A 65 -6.51 12.63 -16.06
N GLU A 66 -5.24 12.73 -16.46
CA GLU A 66 -4.33 11.59 -16.56
C GLU A 66 -4.20 10.83 -15.23
N PHE A 67 -4.03 9.52 -15.33
CA PHE A 67 -3.78 8.64 -14.19
C PHE A 67 -2.61 7.74 -14.52
N MET A 68 -1.51 7.95 -13.81
CA MET A 68 -0.24 7.29 -14.05
C MET A 68 0.13 6.49 -12.81
N ILE A 69 0.61 5.27 -12.98
CA ILE A 69 1.11 4.44 -11.88
C ILE A 69 2.42 3.78 -12.29
N GLU A 70 3.16 3.27 -11.31
CA GLU A 70 4.40 2.57 -11.57
C GLU A 70 4.20 1.06 -11.57
N ARG A 71 4.80 0.37 -12.53
CA ARG A 71 4.67 -1.06 -12.73
C ARG A 71 6.03 -1.72 -12.97
N CYS A 72 6.27 -2.86 -12.33
CA CYS A 72 7.43 -3.67 -12.63
C CYS A 72 7.12 -4.65 -13.76
N GLU A 73 7.91 -4.66 -14.83
CA GLU A 73 7.71 -5.60 -15.95
C GLU A 73 8.06 -7.06 -15.62
N HIS A 74 8.81 -7.30 -14.54
CA HIS A 74 9.31 -8.63 -14.21
C HIS A 74 8.40 -9.38 -13.23
N CYS A 75 8.00 -8.69 -12.16
CA CYS A 75 7.11 -9.27 -11.15
C CYS A 75 5.67 -8.80 -11.28
N PHE A 76 5.38 -7.79 -12.11
CA PHE A 76 4.06 -7.17 -12.27
C PHE A 76 3.47 -6.59 -10.97
N GLY A 77 4.35 -6.23 -10.04
CA GLY A 77 3.97 -5.43 -8.87
C GLY A 77 3.70 -3.99 -9.28
N LEU A 78 2.83 -3.34 -8.51
CA LEU A 78 2.33 -2.00 -8.79
C LEU A 78 2.64 -1.09 -7.61
N PHE A 79 3.04 0.15 -7.89
CA PHE A 79 3.17 1.20 -6.90
C PHE A 79 2.23 2.34 -7.23
N PHE A 80 1.47 2.73 -6.21
CA PHE A 80 0.45 3.78 -6.24
C PHE A 80 0.89 4.90 -5.31
N ASP A 81 0.99 6.11 -5.83
CA ASP A 81 1.21 7.33 -5.05
C ASP A 81 -0.03 7.62 -4.16
N PRO A 82 0.08 8.54 -3.18
CA PRO A 82 -0.99 8.75 -2.21
C PRO A 82 -2.32 9.13 -2.89
N GLY A 83 -3.38 8.35 -2.63
CA GLY A 83 -4.72 8.58 -3.16
C GLY A 83 -5.03 7.88 -4.49
N GLU A 84 -4.02 7.33 -5.17
CA GLU A 84 -4.21 6.73 -6.50
C GLU A 84 -4.98 5.42 -6.44
N ILE A 85 -4.69 4.56 -5.47
CA ILE A 85 -5.41 3.30 -5.30
C ILE A 85 -6.89 3.53 -4.98
N GLU A 86 -7.20 4.56 -4.18
CA GLU A 86 -8.59 4.96 -3.91
C GLU A 86 -9.28 5.45 -5.18
N ARG A 87 -8.60 6.30 -5.98
CA ARG A 87 -9.10 6.78 -7.28
C ARG A 87 -9.36 5.62 -8.26
N LEU A 88 -8.39 4.72 -8.42
CA LEU A 88 -8.52 3.54 -9.29
C LEU A 88 -9.68 2.64 -8.85
N LEU A 89 -9.78 2.35 -7.54
CA LEU A 89 -10.89 1.53 -7.04
C LEU A 89 -12.22 2.23 -7.30
N LYS A 90 -12.31 3.55 -7.09
CA LYS A 90 -13.50 4.37 -7.36
C LYS A 90 -13.95 4.25 -8.82
N SER A 91 -13.05 4.43 -9.77
CA SER A 91 -13.35 4.38 -11.22
C SER A 91 -13.62 2.95 -11.74
N SER A 92 -12.86 1.95 -11.29
CA SER A 92 -12.90 0.59 -11.84
C SER A 92 -14.12 -0.25 -11.41
N VAL A 93 -14.81 0.18 -10.36
CA VAL A 93 -15.96 -0.54 -9.79
C VAL A 93 -17.13 0.42 -9.65
N SER A 94 -18.18 0.17 -10.42
CA SER A 94 -19.46 0.89 -10.39
C SER A 94 -20.00 1.02 -8.97
N ASN A 95 -20.82 2.04 -8.72
CA ASN A 95 -21.43 2.25 -7.41
C ASN A 95 -22.09 0.97 -6.90
N VAL A 96 -21.54 0.44 -5.80
CA VAL A 96 -22.04 -0.74 -5.12
C VAL A 96 -23.00 -0.24 -4.05
N PHE A 97 -24.26 -0.68 -4.12
CA PHE A 97 -25.31 -0.22 -3.21
C PHE A 97 -25.67 -1.25 -2.12
N SER A 98 -25.15 -2.47 -2.22
CA SER A 98 -25.43 -3.55 -1.28
C SER A 98 -24.17 -4.34 -0.92
N ILE A 99 -24.19 -4.97 0.26
CA ILE A 99 -23.09 -5.82 0.73
C ILE A 99 -23.46 -7.28 0.44
N ASN A 100 -22.68 -7.95 -0.41
CA ASN A 100 -22.82 -9.39 -0.62
C ASN A 100 -21.95 -10.14 0.40
N GLN A 101 -22.51 -10.41 1.58
CA GLN A 101 -21.77 -11.06 2.68
C GLN A 101 -21.27 -12.46 2.30
N GLN A 102 -22.06 -13.24 1.56
CA GLN A 102 -21.66 -14.58 1.13
C GLN A 102 -20.45 -14.51 0.19
N LEU A 103 -20.46 -13.61 -0.78
CA LEU A 103 -19.33 -13.39 -1.67
C LEU A 103 -18.09 -12.90 -0.91
N LEU A 104 -18.23 -11.97 0.03
CA LEU A 104 -17.12 -11.53 0.90
C LEU A 104 -16.56 -12.67 1.76
N ASN A 105 -17.42 -13.53 2.31
CA ASN A 105 -17.00 -14.71 3.06
C ASN A 105 -16.18 -15.65 2.18
N ASN A 106 -16.69 -15.98 0.98
CA ASN A 106 -16.02 -16.86 0.04
C ASN A 106 -14.66 -16.31 -0.40
N ILE A 107 -14.62 -15.03 -0.75
CA ILE A 107 -13.39 -14.29 -1.06
C ILE A 107 -12.41 -14.43 0.12
N SER A 108 -12.83 -14.11 1.35
CA SER A 108 -11.94 -14.20 2.51
C SER A 108 -11.45 -15.62 2.82
N ALA A 109 -12.32 -16.63 2.69
CA ALA A 109 -12.03 -18.02 3.05
C ALA A 109 -11.07 -18.68 2.05
N GLU A 110 -11.30 -18.51 0.74
CA GLU A 110 -10.41 -19.00 -0.32
C GLU A 110 -9.00 -18.41 -0.16
N ARG A 111 -8.91 -17.15 0.27
CA ARG A 111 -7.66 -16.40 0.35
C ARG A 111 -6.90 -16.67 1.65
N TYR A 112 -7.60 -16.96 2.76
CA TYR A 112 -6.98 -17.33 4.04
C TYR A 112 -6.17 -18.63 3.93
N GLN A 113 -6.63 -19.59 3.12
CA GLN A 113 -5.95 -20.87 2.92
C GLN A 113 -4.63 -20.76 2.12
N ALA A 114 -4.39 -19.64 1.42
CA ALA A 114 -3.17 -19.41 0.64
C ALA A 114 -1.98 -18.84 1.44
N HIS A 115 -2.15 -18.57 2.75
CA HIS A 115 -1.20 -17.82 3.59
C HIS A 115 -0.05 -18.64 4.21
N SER A 116 0.68 -19.43 3.43
CA SER A 116 1.93 -20.09 3.89
C SER A 116 3.22 -19.36 3.44
N LYS A 117 3.13 -18.18 2.82
CA LYS A 117 4.31 -17.44 2.37
C LYS A 117 5.07 -16.80 3.53
N LYS A 118 6.39 -17.02 3.57
CA LYS A 118 7.33 -16.34 4.47
C LYS A 118 7.17 -14.82 4.34
N VAL A 119 6.98 -14.13 5.46
CA VAL A 119 6.85 -12.66 5.51
C VAL A 119 8.18 -12.02 5.11
N LYS A 120 8.16 -11.17 4.08
CA LYS A 120 9.30 -10.33 3.66
C LYS A 120 8.83 -8.87 3.66
N TYR A 121 9.51 -8.02 4.42
CA TYR A 121 9.30 -6.57 4.38
C TYR A 121 10.07 -5.98 3.20
N ILE A 122 9.46 -5.01 2.54
CA ILE A 122 10.04 -4.32 1.38
C ILE A 122 10.32 -2.85 1.69
N ARG A 123 11.20 -2.25 0.88
CA ARG A 123 11.57 -0.84 0.99
C ARG A 123 10.74 0.01 0.03
N CYS A 124 10.45 1.24 0.43
CA CYS A 124 9.72 2.20 -0.38
C CYS A 124 10.53 2.60 -1.63
N PRO A 125 9.97 2.54 -2.84
CA PRO A 125 10.67 2.96 -4.07
C PRO A 125 11.11 4.43 -4.10
N VAL A 126 10.58 5.27 -3.19
CA VAL A 126 10.84 6.72 -3.14
C VAL A 126 11.85 7.09 -2.05
N CYS A 127 11.66 6.61 -0.81
CA CYS A 127 12.51 7.00 0.32
C CYS A 127 13.35 5.88 0.92
N ASP A 128 13.29 4.68 0.36
CA ASP A 128 14.01 3.49 0.81
C ASP A 128 13.72 3.03 2.27
N ALA A 129 12.78 3.68 2.97
CA ALA A 129 12.32 3.22 4.28
C ALA A 129 11.49 1.94 4.17
N PHE A 130 11.55 1.09 5.18
CA PHE A 130 10.70 -0.11 5.24
C PHE A 130 9.21 0.25 5.25
N MET A 131 8.45 -0.42 4.39
CA MET A 131 7.01 -0.23 4.28
C MET A 131 6.27 -1.06 5.34
N ARG A 132 5.19 -0.49 5.88
CA ARG A 132 4.35 -1.16 6.88
C ARG A 132 3.36 -2.07 6.19
N ARG A 133 3.34 -3.33 6.60
CA ARG A 133 2.32 -4.30 6.19
C ARG A 133 1.00 -4.05 6.89
N THR A 134 -0.06 -3.81 6.13
CA THR A 134 -1.41 -3.58 6.65
C THR A 134 -2.46 -4.21 5.76
N ASN A 135 -3.55 -4.69 6.35
CA ASN A 135 -4.71 -5.12 5.56
C ASN A 135 -5.41 -3.87 5.00
N TYR A 136 -5.61 -3.78 3.68
CA TYR A 136 -6.16 -2.58 3.04
C TYR A 136 -7.57 -2.22 3.52
N GLY A 137 -8.40 -3.23 3.76
CA GLY A 137 -9.81 -3.04 4.09
C GLY A 137 -10.32 -4.11 5.05
N HIS A 138 -11.47 -3.84 5.68
CA HIS A 138 -12.07 -4.83 6.57
C HIS A 138 -12.41 -6.07 5.75
N ARG A 139 -11.79 -7.20 6.09
CA ARG A 139 -11.98 -8.48 5.41
C ARG A 139 -11.62 -8.45 3.91
N SER A 140 -10.77 -7.54 3.45
CA SER A 140 -10.24 -7.65 2.10
C SER A 140 -9.27 -8.82 1.98
N GLY A 141 -8.48 -9.10 3.03
CA GLY A 141 -7.50 -10.18 2.98
C GLY A 141 -6.36 -9.89 1.99
N VAL A 142 -6.19 -8.62 1.64
CA VAL A 142 -5.06 -8.10 0.85
C VAL A 142 -4.14 -7.37 1.81
N VAL A 143 -2.93 -7.89 1.96
CA VAL A 143 -1.92 -7.31 2.85
C VAL A 143 -1.01 -6.44 2.01
N ILE A 144 -1.27 -5.14 2.08
CA ILE A 144 -0.51 -4.14 1.33
C ILE A 144 0.74 -3.72 2.10
N ASP A 145 1.75 -3.30 1.37
CA ASP A 145 2.93 -2.65 1.91
C ASP A 145 2.77 -1.13 1.73
N ARG A 146 2.67 -0.38 2.84
CA ARG A 146 2.38 1.06 2.85
C ARG A 146 3.55 1.89 3.38
N CYS A 147 3.94 2.91 2.62
CA CYS A 147 4.72 4.04 3.11
C CYS A 147 3.75 5.19 3.41
N ASN A 148 3.80 5.75 4.63
CA ASN A 148 2.87 6.82 5.02
C ASN A 148 3.04 8.10 4.20
N ALA A 149 4.24 8.37 3.70
CA ALA A 149 4.54 9.59 2.95
C ALA A 149 4.34 9.44 1.43
N HIS A 150 4.69 8.27 0.87
CA HIS A 150 4.87 8.15 -0.58
C HIS A 150 3.90 7.22 -1.28
N GLY A 151 3.17 6.34 -0.57
CA GLY A 151 2.18 5.49 -1.24
C GLY A 151 2.22 4.01 -0.86
N ILE A 152 1.68 3.19 -1.76
CA ILE A 152 1.33 1.79 -1.50
C ILE A 152 1.90 0.91 -2.61
N TRP A 153 2.52 -0.19 -2.18
CA TRP A 153 2.91 -1.27 -3.05
C TRP A 153 1.88 -2.40 -2.99
N LEU A 154 1.49 -2.89 -4.17
CA LEU A 154 0.68 -4.09 -4.35
C LEU A 154 1.47 -5.15 -5.10
N ASP A 155 1.48 -6.36 -4.56
CA ASP A 155 2.01 -7.52 -5.26
C ASP A 155 1.09 -7.91 -6.44
N ASN A 156 1.67 -8.63 -7.39
CA ASN A 156 0.96 -9.10 -8.56
C ASN A 156 -0.30 -9.91 -8.19
N GLY A 157 -1.44 -9.48 -8.72
CA GLY A 157 -2.77 -10.08 -8.49
C GLY A 157 -3.56 -9.46 -7.32
N GLU A 158 -2.93 -8.70 -6.43
CA GLU A 158 -3.61 -8.09 -5.29
C GLU A 158 -4.62 -7.02 -5.71
N ILE A 159 -4.32 -6.24 -6.75
CA ILE A 159 -5.25 -5.21 -7.24
C ILE A 159 -6.55 -5.82 -7.79
N THR A 160 -6.46 -6.95 -8.53
CA THR A 160 -7.65 -7.68 -9.00
C THR A 160 -8.50 -8.11 -7.81
N HIS A 161 -7.87 -8.55 -6.72
CA HIS A 161 -8.58 -8.91 -5.50
C HIS A 161 -9.29 -7.72 -4.86
N LEU A 162 -8.62 -6.56 -4.75
CA LEU A 162 -9.25 -5.37 -4.20
C LEU A 162 -10.47 -4.94 -5.03
N MET A 163 -10.41 -5.07 -6.36
CA MET A 163 -11.55 -4.83 -7.24
C MET A 163 -12.71 -5.82 -7.00
N GLU A 164 -12.42 -7.12 -6.83
CA GLU A 164 -13.42 -8.15 -6.50
C GLU A 164 -14.06 -7.90 -5.12
N TRP A 165 -13.24 -7.60 -4.12
CA TRP A 165 -13.68 -7.25 -2.78
C TRP A 165 -14.56 -5.99 -2.78
N LYS A 166 -14.15 -4.94 -3.52
CA LYS A 166 -14.96 -3.73 -3.65
C LYS A 166 -16.30 -4.05 -4.35
N LYS A 167 -16.29 -4.81 -5.45
CA LYS A 167 -17.51 -5.25 -6.17
C LYS A 167 -18.49 -5.99 -5.25
N ALA A 168 -17.99 -6.75 -4.28
CA ALA A 168 -18.79 -7.46 -3.29
C ALA A 168 -19.35 -6.56 -2.17
N GLY A 169 -19.09 -5.25 -2.19
CA GLY A 169 -19.50 -4.30 -1.15
C GLY A 169 -18.54 -4.21 0.03
N GLY A 170 -17.29 -4.65 -0.15
CA GLY A 170 -16.28 -4.64 0.90
C GLY A 170 -15.99 -3.26 1.48
N LEU A 171 -15.98 -2.22 0.63
CA LEU A 171 -15.77 -0.84 1.06
C LEU A 171 -16.90 -0.35 1.97
N LEU A 172 -18.16 -0.62 1.61
CA LEU A 172 -19.32 -0.30 2.46
C LEU A 172 -19.23 -1.01 3.82
N LEU A 173 -18.85 -2.29 3.83
CA LEU A 173 -18.68 -3.05 5.07
C LEU A 173 -17.56 -2.47 5.94
N HIS A 174 -16.44 -2.06 5.32
CA HIS A 174 -15.35 -1.38 6.01
C HIS A 174 -15.85 -0.09 6.66
N GLU A 175 -16.51 0.79 5.89
CA GLU A 175 -17.06 2.03 6.41
C GLU A 175 -18.04 1.79 7.56
N GLN A 176 -18.97 0.84 7.44
CA GLN A 176 -19.91 0.49 8.53
C GLN A 176 -19.18 0.07 9.81
N LYS A 177 -18.11 -0.73 9.71
CA LYS A 177 -17.35 -1.19 10.89
C LYS A 177 -16.54 -0.08 11.55
N PHE A 178 -16.02 0.86 10.77
CA PHE A 178 -15.12 1.89 11.27
C PHE A 178 -15.81 3.23 11.58
N ARG A 179 -17.02 3.50 11.05
CA ARG A 179 -17.89 4.61 11.48
C ARG A 179 -18.34 4.47 12.95
N HIS A 180 -18.44 3.23 13.47
CA HIS A 180 -18.93 2.94 14.82
C HIS A 180 -17.84 2.64 15.86
N LYS A 181 -16.54 2.83 15.55
CA LYS A 181 -15.50 2.77 16.58
C LYS A 181 -15.40 4.14 17.27
N PRO A 182 -15.71 4.27 18.57
CA PRO A 182 -15.37 5.49 19.29
C PRO A 182 -13.86 5.71 19.19
N GLN A 183 -13.45 6.95 18.91
CA GLN A 183 -12.05 7.34 18.97
C GLN A 183 -11.53 6.97 20.36
N ILE A 184 -10.67 5.95 20.44
CA ILE A 184 -9.91 5.70 21.66
C ILE A 184 -9.04 6.95 21.81
N LYS A 185 -9.41 7.85 22.73
CA LYS A 185 -8.52 8.92 23.19
C LYS A 185 -7.22 8.23 23.55
N GLN A 186 -6.17 8.46 22.76
CA GLN A 186 -4.84 7.99 23.09
C GLN A 186 -4.47 8.63 24.41
N TYR A 187 -4.58 7.86 25.50
CA TYR A 187 -4.03 8.24 26.78
C TYR A 187 -2.51 8.19 26.57
N VAL A 188 -1.94 9.34 26.21
CA VAL A 188 -0.49 9.54 26.23
C VAL A 188 -0.09 9.35 27.68
N LYS A 189 0.40 8.15 28.03
CA LYS A 189 1.19 8.00 29.25
C LYS A 189 2.45 8.83 29.03
N SER A 190 2.52 9.99 29.67
CA SER A 190 3.74 10.76 29.78
C SER A 190 4.87 9.81 30.21
N PRO A 191 6.02 9.81 29.53
CA PRO A 191 7.13 8.96 29.93
C PRO A 191 7.56 9.36 31.36
N THR A 192 7.44 8.41 32.28
CA THR A 192 8.07 8.50 33.61
C THR A 192 9.57 8.47 33.41
N ILE A 193 10.20 9.63 33.54
CA ILE A 193 11.66 9.79 33.58
C ILE A 193 12.16 9.00 34.80
N PRO A 194 13.07 8.02 34.66
CA PRO A 194 13.68 7.37 35.81
C PRO A 194 14.47 8.40 36.61
N ARG A 195 14.17 8.48 37.91
CA ARG A 195 14.81 9.37 38.87
C ARG A 195 16.24 8.89 39.11
N TYR A 196 17.21 9.52 38.45
CA TYR A 196 18.63 9.28 38.72
C TYR A 196 18.95 9.74 40.15
N THR A 197 19.37 8.81 41.00
CA THR A 197 19.82 9.07 42.36
C THR A 197 21.16 9.78 42.29
N SER A 198 21.21 10.97 42.89
CA SER A 198 22.41 11.79 43.03
C SER A 198 23.37 11.18 44.05
N GLU A 199 24.54 10.76 43.61
CA GLU A 199 25.76 10.81 44.40
C GLU A 199 26.82 11.60 43.61
N ASN A 200 27.20 12.74 44.17
CA ASN A 200 28.11 13.80 43.69
C ASN A 200 29.58 13.41 44.03
N PRO A 201 30.66 14.19 43.77
CA PRO A 201 30.77 15.50 43.10
C PRO A 201 32.01 15.68 42.16
N MET A 202 32.12 16.89 41.57
CA MET A 202 33.34 17.57 41.07
C MET A 202 33.67 17.52 39.57
N SER A 203 33.09 18.47 38.82
CA SER A 203 33.88 19.44 38.02
C SER A 203 32.97 20.57 37.54
N GLU A 204 33.40 21.81 37.77
CA GLU A 204 32.69 23.08 37.55
C GLU A 204 32.35 23.43 36.08
N PRO A 205 31.45 24.42 35.85
CA PRO A 205 30.73 24.63 34.60
C PRO A 205 31.37 25.75 33.75
N VAL A 206 31.52 25.56 32.44
CA VAL A 206 31.77 26.70 31.53
C VAL A 206 31.11 26.46 30.16
N LEU A 207 30.49 27.52 29.63
CA LEU A 207 30.09 27.76 28.24
C LEU A 207 28.63 27.47 27.84
N LEU A 208 27.68 28.14 28.50
CA LEU A 208 26.35 28.40 27.90
C LEU A 208 25.91 29.87 27.92
N ASP A 209 26.81 30.81 28.21
CA ASP A 209 26.53 32.26 28.15
C ASP A 209 26.98 32.93 26.83
N THR A 210 27.46 32.17 25.84
CA THR A 210 27.98 32.75 24.58
C THR A 210 27.03 32.67 23.38
N LEU A 211 25.86 32.02 23.50
CA LEU A 211 24.88 31.98 22.41
C LEU A 211 23.79 33.05 22.50
N SER A 212 23.60 33.68 23.67
CA SER A 212 22.60 34.75 23.82
C SER A 212 23.10 36.14 23.37
N SER A 213 24.40 36.31 23.08
CA SER A 213 24.98 37.57 22.62
C SER A 213 25.20 37.66 21.09
N LEU A 214 24.92 36.58 20.34
CA LEU A 214 25.07 36.53 18.88
C LEU A 214 23.77 36.73 18.10
N ILE A 215 22.60 36.61 18.75
CA ILE A 215 21.29 36.83 18.12
C ILE A 215 20.84 38.30 18.18
N ALA A 216 21.42 39.12 19.08
CA ALA A 216 21.08 40.54 19.21
C ALA A 216 21.83 41.48 18.24
N LYS A 217 22.67 40.97 17.32
CA LYS A 217 23.40 41.76 16.32
C LYS A 217 23.06 41.45 14.86
N LEU A 218 22.02 40.65 14.60
CA LEU A 218 21.56 40.34 13.25
C LEU A 218 20.18 40.94 12.90
N PHE A 219 19.62 41.79 13.77
CA PHE A 219 18.37 42.53 13.53
C PHE A 219 18.45 44.02 13.93
N THR A 220 19.53 44.67 13.54
CA THR A 220 19.64 46.13 13.37
C THR A 220 20.47 46.41 12.13
#